data_AF-A0A2H6FRN6-F1
#
_entry.id   AF-A0A2H6FRN6-F1
#
_cell.length_a   1.000
_cell.length_b   1.000
_cell.length_c   1.000
_cell.angle_alpha   90.00
_cell.angle_beta   90.00
_cell.angle_gamma   90.00
#
_symmetry.space_group_name_H-M   'P 1'
#
loop_
_entity.id
_entity.type
_entity.pdbx_description
1 polymer ?
#
loop_
_entity_poly.entity_id
_entity_poly.type
_entity_poly.pdbx_seq_one_letter_code
_entity_poly.pdbx_strand_id
1 'polypeptide(L)' 'MISLKNKIAFMEKEEIIKALGERNNIMAQAAKKLGITERMIGYKIKKYKISIKKEDN' A
#
# COMPACT_ATOMS: atom_id res chain seq x y z
N MET A 1 13.91 5.55 20.89
CA MET A 1 14.62 5.70 19.60
C MET A 1 13.86 4.91 18.53
N ILE A 2 13.44 5.52 17.42
CA ILE A 2 12.76 4.80 16.33
C ILE A 2 13.80 3.96 15.58
N SER A 3 13.63 2.65 15.51
CA SER A 3 14.53 1.76 14.77
C SER A 3 14.45 2.03 13.26
N LEU A 4 15.52 1.73 12.53
CA LEU A 4 15.52 1.80 11.06
C LEU A 4 14.37 0.98 10.45
N LYS A 5 14.10 -0.21 11.02
CA LYS A 5 13.01 -1.09 10.61
C LYS A 5 11.65 -0.40 10.69
N ASN A 6 11.41 0.38 11.74
CA ASN A 6 10.16 1.10 11.92
C ASN A 6 10.04 2.28 10.94
N LYS A 7 11.14 2.99 10.65
CA LYS A 7 11.14 4.07 9.64
C LYS A 7 10.82 3.54 8.26
N ILE A 8 11.44 2.44 7.85
CA ILE A 8 11.18 1.81 6.54
C ILE A 8 9.74 1.32 6.46
N ALA A 9 9.23 0.68 7.52
CA ALA A 9 7.83 0.22 7.55
C ALA A 9 6.83 1.38 7.43
N PHE A 10 7.12 2.52 8.06
CA PHE A 10 6.29 3.72 7.94
C PHE A 10 6.30 4.28 6.52
N MET A 11 7.48 4.51 5.93
CA MET A 11 7.59 5.02 4.56
C MET A 11 6.93 4.08 3.54
N GLU A 12 7.11 2.77 3.71
CA GLU A 12 6.47 1.78 2.85
C GLU A 12 4.94 1.81 2.96
N LYS A 13 4.40 1.96 4.18
CA LYS A 13 2.95 2.09 4.38
C LYS A 13 2.39 3.34 3.71
N GLU A 14 3.04 4.48 3.90
CA GLU A 14 2.59 5.77 3.34
C GLU A 14 2.56 5.74 1.81
N GLU A 15 3.60 5.20 1.17
CA GLU A 15 3.63 5.08 -0.30
C GLU A 15 2.55 4.15 -0.84
N ILE A 16 2.21 3.07 -0.12
CA ILE A 16 1.10 2.19 -0.50
C ILE A 16 -0.24 2.92 -0.41
N ILE A 17 -0.48 3.66 0.68
CA ILE A 17 -1.73 4.43 0.86
C ILE A 17 -1.86 5.47 -0.25
N LYS A 18 -0.79 6.21 -0.54
CA LYS A 18 -0.76 7.22 -1.61
C LYS A 18 -1.05 6.59 -2.98
N ALA A 19 -0.36 5.50 -3.32
CA ALA A 19 -0.56 4.82 -4.60
C ALA A 19 -1.98 4.25 -4.76
N LEU A 20 -2.60 3.76 -3.68
CA LEU A 20 -4.00 3.33 -3.68
C LEU A 20 -4.95 4.50 -3.91
N GLY A 21 -4.75 5.63 -3.20
CA GLY A 21 -5.57 6.83 -3.35
C GLY A 21 -5.53 7.41 -4.77
N GLU A 22 -4.36 7.48 -5.38
CA GLU A 22 -4.19 7.98 -6.76
C GLU A 22 -4.78 7.06 -7.84
N ARG A 23 -5.09 5.80 -7.50
CA ARG A 23 -5.55 4.77 -8.44
C ARG A 23 -6.93 4.23 -8.10
N ASN A 24 -7.77 5.03 -7.44
CA ASN A 24 -9.14 4.67 -7.04
C ASN A 24 -9.20 3.32 -6.31
N ASN A 25 -8.22 3.07 -5.43
CA ASN A 25 -8.11 1.85 -4.64
C ASN A 25 -7.96 0.54 -5.46
N ILE A 26 -7.61 0.63 -6.75
CA ILE A 26 -7.36 -0.53 -7.61
C ILE A 26 -5.95 -1.07 -7.33
N MET A 27 -5.86 -2.21 -6.63
CA MET A 27 -4.60 -2.83 -6.20
C MET A 27 -3.63 -3.10 -7.36
N ALA A 28 -4.12 -3.64 -8.48
CA ALA A 28 -3.31 -3.89 -9.66
C ALA A 28 -2.62 -2.62 -10.20
N GLN A 29 -3.34 -1.50 -10.23
CA GLN A 29 -2.81 -0.22 -10.71
C GLN A 29 -1.85 0.42 -9.69
N ALA A 30 -2.17 0.34 -8.39
CA ALA A 30 -1.28 0.81 -7.33
C ALA A 30 0.03 0.01 -7.30
N ALA A 31 -0.04 -1.31 -7.46
CA ALA A 31 1.13 -2.18 -7.53
C ALA A 31 2.02 -1.84 -8.74
N LYS A 32 1.41 -1.64 -9.92
CA LYS A 32 2.11 -1.20 -11.14
C LYS A 32 2.83 0.13 -10.94
N LYS A 33 2.20 1.10 -10.25
CA LYS A 33 2.83 2.40 -9.93
C LYS A 33 4.05 2.23 -9.00
N LEU A 34 3.94 1.35 -8.02
CA LEU A 34 5.00 1.07 -7.05
C LEU A 34 6.10 0.13 -7.59
N GLY A 35 5.97 -0.37 -8.82
CA GLY A 35 6.93 -1.30 -9.42
C GLY A 35 6.95 -2.68 -8.74
N ILE A 36 5.84 -3.10 -8.11
CA ILE A 36 5.71 -4.40 -7.45
C ILE A 36 4.54 -5.20 -8.02
N THR A 37 4.45 -6.48 -7.65
CA THR A 37 3.33 -7.34 -8.06
C THR A 37 2.09 -7.08 -7.20
N GLU A 38 0.91 -7.33 -7.77
CA GLU A 38 -0.36 -7.24 -7.06
C GLU A 38 -0.41 -8.18 -5.83
N ARG A 39 0.21 -9.36 -5.93
CA ARG A 39 0.38 -10.26 -4.77
C ARG A 39 1.17 -9.57 -3.65
N MET A 40 2.26 -8.88 -3.98
CA MET A 40 3.12 -8.22 -3.00
C MET A 40 2.39 -7.06 -2.31
N ILE A 41 1.67 -6.22 -3.05
CA ILE A 41 0.88 -5.15 -2.43
C ILE A 41 -0.21 -5.73 -1.53
N GLY A 42 -0.86 -6.82 -1.94
CA GLY A 42 -1.86 -7.54 -1.13
C GLY A 42 -1.31 -8.01 0.22
N TYR A 43 -0.10 -8.58 0.24
CA TYR A 43 0.57 -8.95 1.50
C TYR A 43 0.87 -7.74 2.37
N LYS A 44 1.35 -6.64 1.78
CA LYS A 44 1.70 -5.42 2.54
C LYS A 44 0.46 -4.72 3.10
N ILE A 45 -0.65 -4.70 2.36
CA ILE A 45 -1.95 -4.20 2.83
C ILE A 45 -2.39 -4.95 4.08
N LYS A 46 -2.32 -6.29 4.07
CA LYS A 46 -2.62 -7.12 5.25
C LYS A 46 -1.66 -6.86 6.40
N LYS A 47 -0.35 -6.83 6.11
CA LYS A 47 0.71 -6.59 7.11
C LYS A 47 0.54 -5.25 7.82
N TYR A 48 0.19 -4.19 7.08
CA TYR A 48 0.06 -2.84 7.60
C TYR A 48 -1.37 -2.45 7.99
N LYS A 49 -2.31 -3.40 7.89
CA LYS A 49 -3.73 -3.20 8.21
C LYS A 49 -4.31 -1.98 7.49
N ILE A 50 -4.00 -1.84 6.21
CA ILE A 50 -4.51 -0.73 5.38
C ILE A 50 -5.96 -1.04 5.00
N SER A 51 -6.89 -0.16 5.39
CA SER A 51 -8.30 -0.28 5.04
C SER A 51 -8.54 0.32 3.67
N ILE A 52 -8.98 -0.51 2.72
CA ILE A 52 -9.35 -0.08 1.38
C ILE A 52 -10.87 -0.08 1.32
N LYS A 53 -11.48 1.10 1.26
CA LYS A 53 -12.91 1.22 0.97
C LYS A 53 -13.07 1.04 -0.54
N LYS A 54 -13.80 0.00 -0.95
CA LYS A 54 -14.34 -0.04 -2.31
C LYS A 54 -15.49 0.95 -2.33
N GLU A 55 -15.46 1.88 -3.26
CA GLU A 55 -16.68 2.57 -3.66
C GLU A 55 -17.49 1.53 -4.43
N ASP A 56 -18.57 1.07 -3.81
CA ASP A 56 -19.58 0.26 -4.48
C ASP A 56 -20.29 1.20 -5.48
N ASN A 57 -19.91 1.12 -6.75
CA ASN A 57 -20.68 1.69 -7.86
C ASN A 57 -21.84 0.75 -8.21
#